data_AF-A0AAU9AMN4-F1
#
_entry.id   AF-A0AAU9AMN4-F1
#
_cell.length_a   1.000
_cell.length_b   1.000
_cell.length_c   1.000
_cell.angle_alpha   90.00
_cell.angle_beta   90.00
_cell.angle_gamma   90.00
#
_symmetry.space_group_name_H-M   'P 1'
#
loop_
_entity.id
_entity.type
_entity.pdbx_description
1 polymer ?
#
loop_
_entity_poly.entity_id
_entity_poly.type
_entity_poly.pdbx_seq_one_letter_code
_entity_poly.pdbx_strand_id
1 'polypeptide(L)'
;MEAQPPHPAAPPKPPRSNAPTWVAFALPPLACALWLAWAALTLGHAEAEGGRAYDMMLYGIGGAGLTAVLAIAVLIWAGLRGFIGHALLALLTGLLLSPPLLWFGAGAVLSARRTDFEQRQAQVTALAETIARGDAARIRAAIDALPDAPGPAQALCMLQGRRTYKLVHWVWFDEYANGPNLPSEQLLTAAAAVVDGPATTQVKQATLRTALRALGERNEPERFGAWAALWRRTLPQPPPRPLLLSAEPDAAGDCAYGEPVGFVLRHWRDAGVRAWLDAGFGFAADRDQPVSALRALRRADSLRALLAADAQFAALLREDEYVGEQALSAQADSLSDTLDASEHPQDAAELVEALRVAGARPRTIGPTTTCELFDGNERRRTQPHDTPQRQAAVQRIRAVLCPAATKPQATKRAAAAKTKQ
;
A
#
# COMPACT_ATOMS: atom_id res chain seq x y z
N MET A 1 -96.04 55.99 -18.55
CA MET A 1 -95.23 55.92 -17.31
C MET A 1 -94.58 54.56 -17.29
N GLU A 2 -93.42 54.46 -17.94
CA GLU A 2 -92.63 53.23 -17.97
C GLU A 2 -91.96 53.01 -16.62
N ALA A 3 -92.17 51.81 -16.07
CA ALA A 3 -91.54 51.33 -14.87
C ALA A 3 -90.06 51.06 -15.14
N GLN A 4 -89.19 51.59 -14.28
CA GLN A 4 -87.75 51.39 -14.31
C GLN A 4 -87.42 49.95 -13.85
N PRO A 5 -86.83 49.08 -14.70
CA PRO A 5 -86.40 47.76 -14.26
C PRO A 5 -85.09 47.85 -13.43
N PRO A 6 -84.88 46.94 -12.46
CA PRO A 6 -83.76 47.01 -11.52
C PRO A 6 -82.41 46.72 -12.20
N HIS A 7 -81.34 47.35 -11.68
CA HIS A 7 -79.96 47.14 -12.11
C HIS A 7 -79.57 45.64 -12.11
N PRO A 8 -78.83 45.16 -13.14
CA PRO A 8 -78.35 43.79 -13.16
C PRO A 8 -77.30 43.57 -12.06
N ALA A 9 -77.48 42.48 -11.31
CA ALA A 9 -76.52 41.99 -10.33
C ALA A 9 -75.17 41.67 -10.99
N ALA A 10 -74.07 42.07 -10.35
CA ALA A 10 -72.72 41.76 -10.82
C ALA A 10 -72.52 40.24 -10.97
N PRO A 11 -71.85 39.77 -12.03
CA PRO A 11 -71.69 38.34 -12.28
C PRO A 11 -70.89 37.66 -11.15
N PRO A 12 -71.23 36.41 -10.79
CA PRO A 12 -70.49 35.66 -9.77
C PRO A 12 -69.04 35.47 -10.23
N LYS A 13 -68.08 35.78 -9.35
CA LYS A 13 -66.66 35.54 -9.60
C LYS A 13 -66.44 34.05 -9.90
N PRO A 14 -65.70 33.68 -10.95
CA PRO A 14 -65.42 32.28 -11.25
C PRO A 14 -64.64 31.63 -10.09
N PRO A 15 -64.85 30.32 -9.82
CA PRO A 15 -64.12 29.62 -8.78
C PRO A 15 -62.62 29.66 -9.10
N ARG A 16 -61.82 30.14 -8.14
CA ARG A 16 -60.35 30.13 -8.27
C ARG A 16 -59.89 28.67 -8.33
N SER A 17 -59.28 28.28 -9.45
CA SER A 17 -58.65 26.97 -9.59
C SER A 17 -57.50 26.81 -8.58
N ASN A 18 -57.56 25.74 -7.78
CA ASN A 18 -56.51 25.34 -6.83
C ASN A 18 -55.42 24.46 -7.49
N ALA A 19 -55.49 24.23 -8.81
CA ALA A 19 -54.49 23.44 -9.53
C ALA A 19 -53.04 23.96 -9.40
N PRO A 20 -52.74 25.28 -9.48
CA PRO A 20 -51.37 25.78 -9.29
C PRO A 20 -50.86 25.59 -7.86
N THR A 21 -51.76 25.50 -6.87
CA THR A 21 -51.42 25.28 -5.46
C THR A 21 -50.93 23.84 -5.23
N TRP A 22 -51.58 22.84 -5.82
CA TRP A 22 -51.18 21.43 -5.70
C TRP A 22 -49.84 21.13 -6.40
N VAL A 23 -49.58 21.77 -7.54
CA VAL A 23 -48.30 21.63 -8.25
C VAL A 23 -47.14 22.21 -7.42
N ALA A 24 -47.37 23.36 -6.75
CA ALA A 24 -46.39 23.96 -5.84
C ALA A 24 -46.14 23.12 -4.58
N PHE A 25 -47.15 22.39 -4.08
CA PHE A 25 -46.99 21.45 -2.95
C PHE A 25 -46.23 20.18 -3.33
N ALA A 26 -46.42 19.68 -4.56
CA ALA A 26 -45.81 18.43 -5.00
C ALA A 26 -44.35 18.57 -5.43
N LEU A 27 -43.95 19.75 -5.94
CA LEU A 27 -42.62 19.98 -6.53
C LEU A 27 -41.44 19.77 -5.56
N PRO A 28 -41.43 20.32 -4.33
CA PRO A 28 -40.31 20.12 -3.40
C PRO A 28 -40.09 18.67 -2.97
N PRO A 29 -41.11 17.89 -2.55
CA PRO A 29 -40.91 16.49 -2.23
C PRO A 29 -40.59 15.64 -3.46
N LEU A 30 -41.12 15.96 -4.66
CA LEU A 30 -40.73 15.28 -5.90
C LEU A 30 -39.27 15.55 -6.27
N ALA A 31 -38.79 16.79 -6.13
CA ALA A 31 -37.40 17.13 -6.38
C ALA A 31 -36.47 16.44 -5.38
N CYS A 32 -36.84 16.38 -4.10
CA CYS A 32 -36.08 15.62 -3.09
C CYS A 32 -36.10 14.12 -3.37
N ALA A 33 -37.26 13.54 -3.75
CA ALA A 33 -37.37 12.13 -4.07
C ALA A 33 -36.60 11.76 -5.34
N LEU A 34 -36.63 12.59 -6.38
CA LEU A 34 -35.84 12.42 -7.59
C LEU A 34 -34.35 12.58 -7.33
N TRP A 35 -33.95 13.52 -6.46
CA TRP A 35 -32.55 13.67 -6.05
C TRP A 35 -32.07 12.46 -5.22
N LEU A 36 -32.89 11.97 -4.29
CA LEU A 36 -32.57 10.77 -3.50
C LEU A 36 -32.53 9.51 -4.38
N ALA A 37 -33.45 9.36 -5.33
CA ALA A 37 -33.46 8.27 -6.29
C ALA A 37 -32.24 8.32 -7.22
N TRP A 38 -31.89 9.52 -7.72
CA TRP A 38 -30.68 9.72 -8.52
C TRP A 38 -29.40 9.48 -7.72
N ALA A 39 -29.34 9.95 -6.47
CA ALA A 39 -28.22 9.68 -5.57
C ALA A 39 -28.09 8.18 -5.30
N ALA A 40 -29.19 7.47 -5.02
CA ALA A 40 -29.18 6.02 -4.83
C ALA A 40 -28.73 5.26 -6.09
N LEU A 41 -29.15 5.70 -7.28
CA LEU A 41 -28.78 5.08 -8.56
C LEU A 41 -27.32 5.36 -8.96
N THR A 42 -26.81 6.56 -8.68
CA THR A 42 -25.43 6.94 -9.02
C THR A 42 -24.42 6.47 -7.97
N LEU A 43 -24.77 6.51 -6.69
CA LEU A 43 -23.99 5.94 -5.59
C LEU A 43 -24.04 4.41 -5.58
N GLY A 44 -25.04 3.77 -6.18
CA GLY A 44 -25.13 2.31 -6.29
C GLY A 44 -24.21 1.69 -7.35
N HIS A 45 -23.71 2.48 -8.31
CA HIS A 45 -23.01 1.96 -9.48
C HIS A 45 -21.66 2.63 -9.83
N ALA A 46 -21.24 3.66 -9.12
CA ALA A 46 -19.95 4.31 -9.39
C ALA A 46 -18.87 3.91 -8.37
N GLU A 47 -17.86 3.19 -8.83
CA GLU A 47 -16.52 3.23 -8.23
C GLU A 47 -16.00 4.67 -8.39
N ALA A 48 -15.85 5.37 -7.27
CA ALA A 48 -15.37 6.75 -7.27
C ALA A 48 -13.88 6.76 -6.94
N GLU A 49 -13.04 6.60 -7.98
CA GLU A 49 -11.65 7.05 -7.94
C GLU A 49 -11.60 8.58 -7.68
N GLY A 50 -10.58 9.02 -6.94
CA GLY A 50 -10.51 10.27 -6.17
C GLY A 50 -10.83 11.62 -6.84
N GLY A 51 -11.13 11.67 -8.14
CA GLY A 51 -11.61 12.88 -8.82
C GLY A 51 -13.08 13.24 -8.55
N ARG A 52 -13.94 12.27 -8.21
CA ARG A 52 -15.40 12.49 -8.11
C ARG A 52 -15.91 12.96 -6.73
N ALA A 53 -15.06 12.96 -5.70
CA ALA A 53 -15.42 13.51 -4.39
C ALA A 53 -15.61 15.05 -4.44
N TYR A 54 -14.84 15.72 -5.30
CA TYR A 54 -14.95 17.17 -5.55
C TYR A 54 -16.25 17.50 -6.31
N ASP A 55 -16.59 16.68 -7.29
CA ASP A 55 -17.88 16.75 -8.01
C ASP A 55 -19.07 16.49 -7.07
N MET A 56 -18.97 15.56 -6.13
CA MET A 56 -20.03 15.26 -5.16
C MET A 56 -20.33 16.46 -4.23
N MET A 57 -19.32 17.21 -3.81
CA MET A 57 -19.50 18.46 -3.07
C MET A 57 -20.14 19.54 -3.95
N LEU A 58 -19.72 19.66 -5.22
CA LEU A 58 -20.27 20.62 -6.18
C LEU A 58 -21.73 20.30 -6.55
N TYR A 59 -22.09 19.03 -6.69
CA TYR A 59 -23.45 18.58 -7.01
C TYR A 59 -24.37 18.51 -5.78
N GLY A 60 -23.82 18.24 -4.59
CA GLY A 60 -24.54 18.35 -3.32
C GLY A 60 -24.86 19.80 -2.95
N ILE A 61 -23.89 20.71 -3.11
CA ILE A 61 -24.08 22.16 -2.98
C ILE A 61 -24.97 22.68 -4.12
N GLY A 62 -24.82 22.17 -5.34
CA GLY A 62 -25.66 22.51 -6.49
C GLY A 62 -27.11 22.09 -6.32
N GLY A 63 -27.36 20.88 -5.80
CA GLY A 63 -28.70 20.38 -5.47
C GLY A 63 -29.35 21.14 -4.32
N ALA A 64 -28.61 21.36 -3.22
CA ALA A 64 -29.06 22.21 -2.12
C ALA A 64 -29.34 23.64 -2.58
N GLY A 65 -28.47 24.20 -3.42
CA GLY A 65 -28.63 25.51 -4.05
C GLY A 65 -29.88 25.59 -4.94
N LEU A 66 -30.13 24.58 -5.78
CA LEU A 66 -31.31 24.53 -6.64
C LEU A 66 -32.60 24.42 -5.82
N THR A 67 -32.62 23.60 -4.76
CA THR A 67 -33.77 23.50 -3.84
C THR A 67 -34.00 24.79 -3.05
N ALA A 68 -32.94 25.49 -2.64
CA ALA A 68 -33.03 26.78 -1.98
C ALA A 68 -33.57 27.87 -2.93
N VAL A 69 -33.09 27.91 -4.17
CA VAL A 69 -33.58 28.84 -5.21
C VAL A 69 -35.05 28.59 -5.53
N LEU A 70 -35.46 27.32 -5.68
CA LEU A 70 -36.87 26.95 -5.88
C LEU A 70 -37.74 27.31 -4.68
N ALA A 71 -37.26 27.08 -3.45
CA ALA A 71 -37.98 27.48 -2.23
C ALA A 71 -38.15 29.00 -2.14
N ILE A 72 -37.11 29.77 -2.47
CA ILE A 72 -37.16 31.24 -2.52
C ILE A 72 -38.13 31.71 -3.61
N ALA A 73 -38.11 31.11 -4.81
CA ALA A 73 -39.03 31.46 -5.88
C ALA A 73 -40.50 31.18 -5.51
N VAL A 74 -40.77 30.07 -4.83
CA VAL A 74 -42.11 29.72 -4.31
C VAL A 74 -42.55 30.68 -3.21
N LEU A 75 -41.64 31.07 -2.30
CA LEU A 75 -41.90 32.07 -1.27
C LEU A 75 -42.22 33.46 -1.85
N ILE A 76 -41.45 33.91 -2.85
CA ILE A 76 -41.68 35.19 -3.54
C ILE A 76 -43.04 35.17 -4.26
N TRP A 77 -43.34 34.09 -4.99
CA TRP A 77 -44.63 33.94 -5.67
C TRP A 77 -45.82 33.91 -4.70
N ALA A 78 -45.68 33.20 -3.58
CA ALA A 78 -46.72 33.11 -2.56
C ALA A 78 -46.92 34.42 -1.79
N GLY A 79 -45.84 35.16 -1.54
CA GLY A 79 -45.87 36.52 -0.95
C GLY A 79 -46.59 37.52 -1.86
N LEU A 80 -46.28 37.51 -3.16
CA LEU A 80 -46.93 38.36 -4.16
C LEU A 80 -48.43 38.09 -4.35
N ARG A 81 -48.91 36.90 -3.97
CA ARG A 81 -50.33 36.51 -4.10
C ARG A 81 -51.10 36.36 -2.79
N GLY A 82 -50.49 36.70 -1.65
CA GLY A 82 -51.14 36.67 -0.34
C GLY A 82 -51.38 35.26 0.22
N PHE A 83 -50.67 34.24 -0.27
CA PHE A 83 -50.80 32.83 0.16
C PHE A 83 -49.64 32.37 1.04
N ILE A 84 -49.13 33.26 1.91
CA ILE A 84 -47.96 33.02 2.77
C ILE A 84 -48.14 31.77 3.65
N GLY A 85 -49.34 31.50 4.14
CA GLY A 85 -49.65 30.31 4.93
C GLY A 85 -49.40 28.99 4.20
N HIS A 86 -49.58 28.94 2.87
CA HIS A 86 -49.36 27.72 2.08
C HIS A 86 -47.87 27.49 1.80
N ALA A 87 -47.10 28.56 1.61
CA ALA A 87 -45.65 28.47 1.46
C ALA A 87 -44.97 28.07 2.78
N LEU A 88 -45.46 28.57 3.92
CA LEU A 88 -45.06 28.11 5.25
C LEU A 88 -45.39 26.63 5.46
N LEU A 89 -46.57 26.17 5.03
CA LEU A 89 -46.95 24.76 5.12
C LEU A 89 -46.06 23.86 4.23
N ALA A 90 -45.70 24.32 3.03
CA ALA A 90 -44.79 23.61 2.12
C ALA A 90 -43.35 23.54 2.68
N LEU A 91 -42.87 24.62 3.30
CA LEU A 91 -41.58 24.63 4.01
C LEU A 91 -41.60 23.73 5.24
N LEU A 92 -42.66 23.78 6.04
CA LEU A 92 -42.81 22.94 7.22
C LEU A 92 -42.90 21.47 6.83
N THR A 93 -43.68 21.12 5.81
CA THR A 93 -43.76 19.74 5.31
C THR A 93 -42.44 19.28 4.71
N GLY A 94 -41.73 20.12 3.95
CA GLY A 94 -40.36 19.84 3.52
C GLY A 94 -39.43 19.59 4.71
N LEU A 95 -39.42 20.47 5.71
CA LEU A 95 -38.59 20.35 6.92
C LEU A 95 -38.95 19.11 7.76
N LEU A 96 -40.22 18.72 7.81
CA LEU A 96 -40.72 17.55 8.53
C LEU A 96 -40.42 16.25 7.79
N LEU A 97 -40.49 16.24 6.46
CA LEU A 97 -40.29 15.04 5.64
C LEU A 97 -38.82 14.81 5.25
N SER A 98 -37.98 15.84 5.24
CA SER A 98 -36.56 15.71 4.87
C SER A 98 -35.78 14.80 5.82
N PRO A 99 -35.86 14.96 7.16
CA PRO A 99 -35.13 14.08 8.09
C PRO A 99 -35.47 12.59 7.95
N PRO A 100 -36.75 12.15 7.89
CA PRO A 100 -37.05 10.74 7.69
C PRO A 100 -36.66 10.25 6.30
N LEU A 101 -36.82 11.05 5.23
CA LEU A 101 -36.38 10.66 3.88
C LEU A 101 -34.86 10.49 3.79
N LEU A 102 -34.10 11.39 4.43
CA LEU A 102 -32.64 11.24 4.55
C LEU A 102 -32.27 10.02 5.38
N TRP A 103 -32.99 9.75 6.48
CA TRP A 103 -32.76 8.58 7.32
C TRP A 103 -33.02 7.26 6.58
N PHE A 104 -34.16 7.13 5.90
CA PHE A 104 -34.51 5.94 5.11
C PHE A 104 -33.61 5.79 3.88
N GLY A 105 -33.28 6.89 3.20
CA GLY A 105 -32.33 6.90 2.08
C GLY A 105 -30.93 6.45 2.50
N ALA A 106 -30.41 6.98 3.60
CA ALA A 106 -29.13 6.56 4.17
C ALA A 106 -29.18 5.08 4.60
N GLY A 107 -30.26 4.65 5.25
CA GLY A 107 -30.46 3.25 5.65
C GLY A 107 -30.48 2.28 4.46
N ALA A 108 -31.14 2.65 3.35
CA ALA A 108 -31.19 1.84 2.13
C ALA A 108 -29.85 1.77 1.40
N VAL A 109 -29.08 2.87 1.37
CA VAL A 109 -27.73 2.88 0.82
C VAL A 109 -26.79 2.01 1.66
N LEU A 110 -26.84 2.14 2.99
CA LEU A 110 -26.04 1.32 3.90
C LEU A 110 -26.39 -0.17 3.80
N SER A 111 -27.67 -0.52 3.66
CA SER A 111 -28.09 -1.93 3.55
C SER A 111 -27.70 -2.55 2.20
N ALA A 112 -27.87 -1.82 1.09
CA ALA A 112 -27.44 -2.27 -0.24
C ALA A 112 -25.93 -2.49 -0.28
N ARG A 113 -25.15 -1.56 0.28
CA ARG A 113 -23.69 -1.66 0.39
C ARG A 113 -23.25 -2.82 1.28
N ARG A 114 -23.93 -3.04 2.41
CA ARG A 114 -23.67 -4.20 3.28
C ARG A 114 -23.96 -5.53 2.57
N THR A 115 -24.99 -5.59 1.75
CA THR A 115 -25.32 -6.81 0.99
C THR A 115 -24.27 -7.11 -0.08
N ASP A 116 -23.87 -6.09 -0.86
CA ASP A 116 -22.77 -6.20 -1.83
C ASP A 116 -21.46 -6.62 -1.15
N PHE A 117 -21.19 -6.06 0.02
CA PHE A 117 -20.07 -6.44 0.86
C PHE A 117 -20.08 -7.91 1.26
N GLU A 118 -21.18 -8.38 1.87
CA GLU A 118 -21.33 -9.76 2.34
C GLU A 118 -21.22 -10.75 1.16
N GLN A 119 -21.74 -10.38 -0.01
CA GLN A 119 -21.62 -11.15 -1.24
C GLN A 119 -20.16 -11.24 -1.73
N ARG A 120 -19.45 -10.12 -1.79
CA ARG A 120 -18.02 -10.07 -2.17
C ARG A 120 -17.17 -10.87 -1.18
N GLN A 121 -17.45 -10.77 0.11
CA GLN A 121 -16.76 -11.54 1.15
C GLN A 121 -16.98 -13.05 0.99
N ALA A 122 -18.22 -13.46 0.72
CA ALA A 122 -18.57 -14.86 0.50
C ALA A 122 -17.83 -15.44 -0.72
N GLN A 123 -17.67 -14.65 -1.79
CA GLN A 123 -16.94 -15.07 -2.99
C GLN A 123 -15.43 -15.23 -2.75
N VAL A 124 -14.80 -14.28 -2.02
CA VAL A 124 -13.39 -14.43 -1.63
C VAL A 124 -13.20 -15.63 -0.70
N THR A 125 -14.14 -15.89 0.19
CA THR A 125 -14.13 -17.07 1.07
C THR A 125 -14.30 -18.37 0.27
N ALA A 126 -15.18 -18.38 -0.73
CA ALA A 126 -15.36 -19.52 -1.63
C ALA A 126 -14.10 -19.78 -2.49
N LEU A 127 -13.39 -18.72 -2.91
CA LEU A 127 -12.09 -18.86 -3.57
C LEU A 127 -11.06 -19.51 -2.63
N ALA A 128 -10.98 -19.06 -1.38
CA ALA A 128 -10.11 -19.67 -0.37
C ALA A 128 -10.40 -21.17 -0.18
N GLU A 129 -11.67 -21.56 -0.08
CA GLU A 129 -12.05 -22.97 -0.02
C GLU A 129 -11.69 -23.74 -1.30
N THR A 130 -11.83 -23.11 -2.46
CA THR A 130 -11.46 -23.72 -3.75
C THR A 130 -9.96 -23.99 -3.82
N ILE A 131 -9.14 -23.06 -3.32
CA ILE A 131 -7.69 -23.20 -3.23
C ILE A 131 -7.31 -24.33 -2.27
N ALA A 132 -7.98 -24.43 -1.12
CA ALA A 132 -7.74 -25.50 -0.16
C ALA A 132 -7.99 -26.90 -0.75
N ARG A 133 -8.87 -27.02 -1.76
CA ARG A 133 -9.12 -28.29 -2.49
C ARG A 133 -8.08 -28.61 -3.58
N GLY A 134 -7.24 -27.64 -3.97
CA GLY A 134 -6.07 -27.86 -4.83
C GLY A 134 -6.32 -28.10 -6.33
N ASP A 135 -7.55 -27.96 -6.84
CA ASP A 135 -7.84 -28.14 -8.27
C ASP A 135 -7.46 -26.89 -9.07
N ALA A 136 -6.38 -26.97 -9.86
CA ALA A 136 -5.83 -25.86 -10.63
C ALA A 136 -6.78 -25.27 -11.68
N ALA A 137 -7.68 -26.06 -12.27
CA ALA A 137 -8.66 -25.54 -13.23
C ALA A 137 -9.76 -24.76 -12.49
N ARG A 138 -10.23 -25.28 -11.36
CA ARG A 138 -11.23 -24.61 -10.54
C ARG A 138 -10.70 -23.35 -9.87
N ILE A 139 -9.45 -23.34 -9.40
CA ILE A 139 -8.82 -22.14 -8.84
C ILE A 139 -8.79 -21.03 -9.88
N ARG A 140 -8.37 -21.32 -11.11
CA ARG A 140 -8.38 -20.32 -12.20
C ARG A 140 -9.79 -19.82 -12.50
N ALA A 141 -10.74 -20.73 -12.68
CA ALA A 141 -12.13 -20.36 -12.92
C ALA A 141 -12.74 -19.51 -11.78
N ALA A 142 -12.38 -19.80 -10.53
CA ALA A 142 -12.81 -19.02 -9.37
C ALA A 142 -12.18 -17.63 -9.33
N ILE A 143 -10.89 -17.50 -9.73
CA ILE A 143 -10.22 -16.20 -9.87
C ILE A 143 -10.90 -15.36 -10.97
N ASP A 144 -11.18 -15.96 -12.13
CA ASP A 144 -11.82 -15.28 -13.27
C ASP A 144 -13.28 -14.88 -12.97
N ALA A 145 -13.93 -15.57 -12.03
CA ALA A 145 -15.31 -15.29 -11.61
C ALA A 145 -15.43 -14.26 -10.47
N LEU A 146 -14.31 -13.71 -9.97
CA LEU A 146 -14.35 -12.65 -8.96
C LEU A 146 -14.98 -11.36 -9.52
N PRO A 147 -15.70 -10.59 -8.70
CA PRO A 147 -16.22 -9.27 -9.07
C PRO A 147 -15.12 -8.35 -9.56
N ASP A 148 -15.43 -7.51 -10.54
CA ASP A 148 -14.53 -6.48 -11.09
C ASP A 148 -13.26 -7.04 -11.77
N ALA A 149 -13.16 -8.36 -11.94
CA ALA A 149 -12.08 -9.06 -12.63
C ALA A 149 -10.66 -8.56 -12.24
N PRO A 150 -10.28 -8.58 -10.94
CA PRO A 150 -9.06 -7.96 -10.41
C PRO A 150 -7.76 -8.62 -10.93
N GLY A 151 -7.87 -9.70 -11.69
CA GLY A 151 -6.74 -10.49 -12.16
C GLY A 151 -6.07 -11.32 -11.06
N PRO A 152 -5.19 -12.27 -11.43
CA PRO A 152 -4.70 -13.26 -10.48
C PRO A 152 -3.81 -12.71 -9.36
N ALA A 153 -2.97 -11.71 -9.64
CA ALA A 153 -2.07 -11.13 -8.64
C ALA A 153 -2.87 -10.42 -7.52
N GLN A 154 -3.86 -9.61 -7.88
CA GLN A 154 -4.70 -8.94 -6.90
C GLN A 154 -5.62 -9.92 -6.16
N ALA A 155 -6.16 -10.94 -6.85
CA ALA A 155 -6.91 -12.03 -6.22
C ALA A 155 -6.08 -12.77 -5.15
N LEU A 156 -4.80 -13.09 -5.44
CA LEU A 156 -3.91 -13.69 -4.44
C LEU A 156 -3.59 -12.74 -3.30
N CYS A 157 -3.47 -11.43 -3.56
CA CYS A 157 -3.27 -10.48 -2.47
C CYS A 157 -4.47 -10.44 -1.53
N MET A 158 -5.69 -10.60 -2.06
CA MET A 158 -6.89 -10.64 -1.23
C MET A 158 -6.86 -11.79 -0.22
N LEU A 159 -6.05 -12.82 -0.46
CA LEU A 159 -5.95 -14.02 0.37
C LEU A 159 -4.82 -13.94 1.41
N GLN A 160 -4.24 -12.76 1.65
CA GLN A 160 -3.13 -12.54 2.57
C GLN A 160 -3.56 -11.89 3.91
N GLY A 161 -4.86 -11.76 4.18
CA GLY A 161 -5.34 -11.08 5.39
C GLY A 161 -5.15 -9.56 5.40
N ARG A 162 -4.78 -8.98 4.25
CA ARG A 162 -4.61 -7.53 4.06
C ARG A 162 -5.91 -6.89 3.61
N ARG A 163 -5.94 -5.55 3.51
CA ARG A 163 -7.08 -4.80 2.97
C ARG A 163 -7.40 -5.30 1.57
N THR A 164 -8.55 -5.93 1.41
CA THR A 164 -8.92 -6.61 0.17
C THR A 164 -9.84 -5.80 -0.69
N TYR A 165 -10.71 -5.02 -0.07
CA TYR A 165 -11.64 -4.14 -0.75
C TYR A 165 -12.14 -3.06 0.21
N LYS A 166 -12.50 -1.92 -0.35
CA LYS A 166 -12.95 -0.73 0.36
C LYS A 166 -14.45 -0.87 0.67
N LEU A 167 -14.79 -0.87 1.96
CA LEU A 167 -16.16 -0.97 2.48
C LEU A 167 -16.93 0.33 2.26
N VAL A 168 -16.32 1.48 2.59
CA VAL A 168 -16.95 2.79 2.50
C VAL A 168 -15.89 3.86 2.27
N HIS A 169 -16.15 4.82 1.38
CA HIS A 169 -15.43 6.09 1.35
C HIS A 169 -16.32 7.16 1.98
N TRP A 170 -16.03 7.55 3.22
CA TRP A 170 -16.56 8.78 3.80
C TRP A 170 -15.57 9.91 3.56
N VAL A 171 -16.08 11.15 3.55
CA VAL A 171 -15.25 12.38 3.55
C VAL A 171 -14.21 12.37 4.70
N TRP A 172 -14.42 11.54 5.73
CA TRP A 172 -13.63 11.52 6.96
C TRP A 172 -12.95 10.18 7.28
N PHE A 173 -13.35 9.05 6.67
CA PHE A 173 -12.76 7.74 6.96
C PHE A 173 -12.99 6.72 5.83
N ASP A 174 -12.01 5.83 5.68
CA ASP A 174 -12.09 4.66 4.82
C ASP A 174 -12.26 3.40 5.68
N GLU A 175 -13.35 2.67 5.47
CA GLU A 175 -13.51 1.33 6.05
C GLU A 175 -13.03 0.29 5.04
N TYR A 176 -12.28 -0.71 5.48
CA TYR A 176 -11.75 -1.79 4.66
C TYR A 176 -12.13 -3.13 5.25
N ALA A 177 -12.42 -4.12 4.42
CA ALA A 177 -12.37 -5.50 4.87
C ALA A 177 -11.04 -6.14 4.57
N ASN A 178 -10.72 -7.12 5.42
CA ASN A 178 -9.62 -8.02 5.22
C ASN A 178 -10.18 -9.37 4.79
N GLY A 179 -9.54 -9.97 3.78
CA GLY A 179 -9.87 -11.28 3.27
C GLY A 179 -9.28 -12.36 4.18
N PRO A 180 -9.55 -13.64 3.90
CA PRO A 180 -8.97 -14.74 4.64
C PRO A 180 -7.44 -14.69 4.53
N ASN A 181 -6.74 -14.97 5.62
CA ASN A 181 -5.28 -15.06 5.64
C ASN A 181 -4.86 -16.51 5.36
N LEU A 182 -4.75 -16.88 4.08
CA LEU A 182 -4.44 -18.26 3.69
C LEU A 182 -2.99 -18.65 4.06
N PRO A 183 -2.73 -19.89 4.49
CA PRO A 183 -1.38 -20.42 4.65
C PRO A 183 -0.55 -20.31 3.36
N SER A 184 0.77 -20.17 3.49
CA SER A 184 1.65 -19.94 2.35
C SER A 184 1.67 -21.09 1.34
N GLU A 185 1.42 -22.32 1.78
CA GLU A 185 1.27 -23.49 0.89
C GLU A 185 0.09 -23.34 -0.06
N GLN A 186 -1.02 -22.82 0.46
CA GLN A 186 -2.22 -22.59 -0.31
C GLN A 186 -2.02 -21.40 -1.28
N LEU A 187 -1.32 -20.35 -0.84
CA LEU A 187 -0.93 -19.25 -1.73
C LEU A 187 -0.01 -19.73 -2.88
N LEU A 188 0.97 -20.58 -2.59
CA LEU A 188 1.85 -21.17 -3.60
C LEU A 188 1.10 -22.14 -4.53
N THR A 189 0.12 -22.88 -4.01
CA THR A 189 -0.78 -23.74 -4.81
C THR A 189 -1.62 -22.90 -5.77
N ALA A 190 -2.18 -21.78 -5.31
CA ALA A 190 -2.92 -20.86 -6.16
C ALA A 190 -2.01 -20.21 -7.22
N ALA A 191 -0.80 -19.79 -6.85
CA ALA A 191 0.19 -19.27 -7.78
C ALA A 191 0.59 -20.30 -8.83
N ALA A 192 0.76 -21.57 -8.44
CA ALA A 192 1.04 -22.68 -9.35
C ALA A 192 -0.08 -22.86 -10.38
N ALA A 193 -1.34 -22.84 -9.95
CA ALA A 193 -2.49 -22.92 -10.86
C ALA A 193 -2.46 -21.83 -11.95
N VAL A 194 -2.03 -20.60 -11.60
CA VAL A 194 -1.89 -19.49 -12.55
C VAL A 194 -0.69 -19.68 -13.48
N VAL A 195 0.46 -20.08 -12.94
CA VAL A 195 1.71 -20.32 -13.70
C VAL A 195 1.54 -21.44 -14.72
N ASP A 196 0.84 -22.51 -14.36
CA ASP A 196 0.58 -23.65 -15.25
C ASP A 196 -0.60 -23.41 -16.21
N GLY A 197 -1.30 -22.28 -16.05
CA GLY A 197 -2.41 -21.85 -16.90
C GLY A 197 -2.01 -21.06 -18.16
N PRO A 198 -3.01 -20.63 -18.95
CA PRO A 198 -2.80 -19.90 -20.21
C PRO A 198 -2.47 -18.40 -20.02
N ALA A 199 -2.21 -17.93 -18.78
CA ALA A 199 -1.91 -16.54 -18.51
C ALA A 199 -0.61 -16.06 -19.21
N THR A 200 -0.51 -14.76 -19.48
CA THR A 200 0.72 -14.18 -20.04
C THR A 200 1.88 -14.27 -19.04
N THR A 201 3.13 -14.24 -19.52
CA THR A 201 4.31 -14.25 -18.65
C THR A 201 4.28 -13.13 -17.61
N GLN A 202 3.84 -11.94 -17.99
CA GLN A 202 3.71 -10.80 -17.09
C GLN A 202 2.74 -11.08 -15.94
N VAL A 203 1.55 -11.61 -16.25
CA VAL A 203 0.55 -11.98 -15.22
C VAL A 203 1.08 -13.07 -14.30
N LYS A 204 1.77 -14.08 -14.85
CA LYS A 204 2.39 -15.15 -14.05
C LYS A 204 3.45 -14.59 -13.09
N GLN A 205 4.33 -13.71 -13.58
CA GLN A 205 5.39 -13.10 -12.78
C GLN A 205 4.84 -12.14 -11.72
N ALA A 206 3.83 -11.33 -12.04
CA ALA A 206 3.14 -10.48 -11.07
C ALA A 206 2.52 -11.32 -9.93
N THR A 207 1.83 -12.40 -10.28
CA THR A 207 1.24 -13.35 -9.31
C THR A 207 2.30 -13.95 -8.39
N LEU A 208 3.46 -14.33 -8.94
CA LEU A 208 4.57 -14.85 -8.15
C LEU A 208 5.19 -13.78 -7.26
N ARG A 209 5.35 -12.53 -7.69
CA ARG A 209 5.83 -11.46 -6.81
C ARG A 209 4.89 -11.23 -5.63
N THR A 210 3.58 -11.28 -5.84
CA THR A 210 2.59 -11.21 -4.75
C THR A 210 2.74 -12.37 -3.76
N ALA A 211 2.99 -13.59 -4.24
CA ALA A 211 3.29 -14.72 -3.36
C ALA A 211 4.63 -14.55 -2.63
N LEU A 212 5.68 -14.06 -3.29
CA LEU A 212 6.98 -13.81 -2.67
C LEU A 212 6.89 -12.79 -1.54
N ARG A 213 6.13 -11.72 -1.74
CA ARG A 213 5.84 -10.73 -0.70
C ARG A 213 5.24 -11.40 0.55
N ALA A 214 4.23 -12.25 0.37
CA ALA A 214 3.61 -12.96 1.49
C ALA A 214 4.62 -13.83 2.26
N LEU A 215 5.49 -14.56 1.55
CA LEU A 215 6.56 -15.33 2.18
C LEU A 215 7.55 -14.42 2.92
N GLY A 216 7.87 -13.26 2.34
CA GLY A 216 8.70 -12.21 2.95
C GLY A 216 8.13 -11.73 4.28
N GLU A 217 6.86 -11.32 4.27
CA GLU A 217 6.13 -10.82 5.43
C GLU A 217 5.99 -11.85 6.54
N ARG A 218 5.83 -13.13 6.17
CA ARG A 218 5.70 -14.25 7.10
C ARG A 218 7.05 -14.80 7.58
N ASN A 219 8.16 -14.28 7.06
CA ASN A 219 9.50 -14.72 7.37
C ASN A 219 9.74 -16.22 7.11
N GLU A 220 9.36 -16.70 5.92
CA GLU A 220 9.42 -18.13 5.52
C GLU A 220 10.46 -18.41 4.40
N PRO A 221 11.77 -18.23 4.65
CA PRO A 221 12.82 -18.46 3.66
C PRO A 221 12.88 -19.93 3.18
N GLU A 222 12.45 -20.89 3.99
CA GLU A 222 12.42 -22.32 3.65
C GLU A 222 11.49 -22.65 2.48
N ARG A 223 10.48 -21.80 2.22
CA ARG A 223 9.54 -21.97 1.10
C ARG A 223 10.03 -21.33 -0.20
N PHE A 224 11.14 -20.60 -0.16
CA PHE A 224 11.67 -19.90 -1.33
C PHE A 224 12.04 -20.85 -2.47
N GLY A 225 12.52 -22.06 -2.17
CA GLY A 225 12.83 -23.06 -3.20
C GLY A 225 11.62 -23.45 -4.05
N ALA A 226 10.45 -23.61 -3.43
CA ALA A 226 9.20 -23.93 -4.13
C ALA A 226 8.74 -22.74 -4.99
N TRP A 227 8.84 -21.53 -4.47
CA TRP A 227 8.57 -20.30 -5.22
C TRP A 227 9.53 -20.14 -6.41
N ALA A 228 10.83 -20.37 -6.21
CA ALA A 228 11.85 -20.27 -7.25
C ALA A 228 11.63 -21.27 -8.38
N ALA A 229 11.14 -22.49 -8.07
CA ALA A 229 10.77 -23.48 -9.07
C ALA A 229 9.59 -23.00 -9.94
N LEU A 230 8.62 -22.30 -9.36
CA LEU A 230 7.54 -21.65 -10.10
C LEU A 230 8.06 -20.51 -10.98
N TRP A 231 8.93 -19.66 -10.44
CA TRP A 231 9.52 -18.55 -11.19
C TRP A 231 10.23 -19.01 -12.46
N ARG A 232 11.05 -20.06 -12.36
CA ARG A 232 11.78 -20.61 -13.52
C ARG A 232 10.86 -21.12 -14.63
N ARG A 233 9.66 -21.60 -14.31
CA ARG A 233 8.66 -22.03 -15.31
C ARG A 233 8.11 -20.87 -16.13
N THR A 234 8.28 -19.62 -15.69
CA THR A 234 7.86 -18.42 -16.42
C THR A 234 8.93 -17.90 -17.39
N LEU A 235 10.15 -18.43 -17.34
CA LEU A 235 11.29 -17.95 -18.11
C LEU A 235 11.47 -18.70 -19.44
N PRO A 236 12.12 -18.08 -20.45
CA PRO A 236 12.52 -18.79 -21.65
C PRO A 236 13.53 -19.92 -21.32
N GLN A 237 13.60 -20.93 -22.19
CA GLN A 237 14.58 -22.03 -22.07
C GLN A 237 15.72 -21.85 -23.10
N PRO A 238 17.00 -21.89 -22.69
CA PRO A 238 17.48 -22.02 -21.31
C PRO A 238 17.33 -20.72 -20.50
N PRO A 239 17.11 -20.79 -19.17
CA PRO A 239 17.03 -19.59 -18.35
C PRO A 239 18.40 -18.90 -18.25
N PRO A 240 18.42 -17.55 -18.13
CA PRO A 240 19.66 -16.81 -17.89
C PRO A 240 20.30 -17.22 -16.56
N ARG A 241 21.63 -17.13 -16.49
CA ARG A 241 22.40 -17.37 -15.27
C ARG A 241 23.36 -16.19 -15.02
N PRO A 242 23.32 -15.55 -13.83
CA PRO A 242 22.41 -15.82 -12.71
C PRO A 242 20.96 -15.38 -13.02
N LEU A 243 20.00 -15.91 -12.26
CA LEU A 243 18.61 -15.45 -12.33
C LEU A 243 18.49 -14.09 -11.62
N LEU A 244 18.08 -13.06 -12.34
CA LEU A 244 17.86 -11.74 -11.77
C LEU A 244 16.36 -11.51 -11.57
N LEU A 245 15.99 -11.00 -10.40
CA LEU A 245 14.63 -10.53 -10.16
C LEU A 245 14.60 -9.01 -10.35
N SER A 246 14.10 -8.57 -11.51
CA SER A 246 13.90 -7.15 -11.77
C SER A 246 12.59 -6.65 -11.15
N ALA A 247 12.62 -5.40 -10.68
CA ALA A 247 11.41 -4.66 -10.36
C ALA A 247 10.61 -4.42 -11.66
N GLU A 248 9.31 -4.68 -11.62
CA GLU A 248 8.37 -4.09 -12.58
C GLU A 248 7.70 -2.89 -11.91
N PRO A 249 7.31 -1.84 -12.66
CA PRO A 249 6.52 -0.75 -12.12
C PRO A 249 5.18 -1.26 -11.57
N ASP A 250 4.76 -0.64 -10.47
CA ASP A 250 3.57 -0.95 -9.66
C ASP A 250 2.32 -1.18 -10.52
N ALA A 251 1.90 -2.43 -10.67
CA ALA A 251 0.69 -2.80 -11.43
C ALA A 251 -0.41 -3.45 -10.57
N ALA A 252 -0.30 -3.45 -9.24
CA ALA A 252 -1.26 -4.16 -8.38
C ALA A 252 -1.60 -3.43 -7.06
N GLY A 253 -1.99 -2.16 -7.10
CA GLY A 253 -2.58 -1.43 -5.95
C GLY A 253 -1.78 -1.53 -4.64
N ASP A 254 -2.44 -1.56 -3.47
CA ASP A 254 -1.82 -1.67 -2.12
C ASP A 254 -0.94 -2.92 -1.91
N CYS A 255 -1.05 -3.88 -2.84
CA CYS A 255 -0.31 -5.13 -2.88
C CYS A 255 0.91 -5.08 -3.79
N ALA A 256 1.10 -3.97 -4.52
CA ALA A 256 2.23 -3.73 -5.37
C ALA A 256 3.52 -3.88 -4.55
N TYR A 257 4.40 -4.69 -5.10
CA TYR A 257 5.66 -5.03 -4.48
C TYR A 257 6.69 -4.09 -5.09
N GLY A 258 7.32 -3.25 -4.26
CA GLY A 258 8.46 -2.43 -4.66
C GLY A 258 9.67 -3.30 -5.02
N GLU A 259 10.88 -2.77 -4.92
CA GLU A 259 12.10 -3.54 -5.24
C GLU A 259 12.12 -4.87 -4.44
N PRO A 260 12.01 -6.01 -5.14
CA PRO A 260 11.57 -7.25 -4.52
C PRO A 260 12.66 -7.91 -3.67
N VAL A 261 13.92 -7.69 -4.02
CA VAL A 261 15.07 -8.34 -3.40
C VAL A 261 15.31 -7.72 -2.02
N GLY A 262 15.37 -6.40 -1.94
CA GLY A 262 15.56 -5.67 -0.69
C GLY A 262 14.45 -5.90 0.32
N PHE A 263 13.19 -6.06 -0.11
CA PHE A 263 12.13 -6.41 0.82
C PHE A 263 12.32 -7.80 1.43
N VAL A 264 12.53 -8.83 0.61
CA VAL A 264 12.72 -10.22 1.09
C VAL A 264 13.91 -10.28 2.03
N LEU A 265 15.04 -9.69 1.61
CA LEU A 265 16.27 -9.73 2.36
C LEU A 265 16.18 -9.00 3.70
N ARG A 266 15.44 -7.89 3.79
CA ARG A 266 15.20 -7.20 5.07
C ARG A 266 14.48 -8.09 6.09
N HIS A 267 13.53 -8.91 5.65
CA HIS A 267 12.76 -9.78 6.52
C HIS A 267 13.55 -11.05 6.88
N TRP A 268 14.07 -11.75 5.88
CA TRP A 268 14.69 -13.07 6.06
C TRP A 268 16.16 -13.03 6.48
N ARG A 269 16.84 -11.89 6.30
CA ARG A 269 18.24 -11.68 6.72
C ARG A 269 19.19 -12.75 6.14
N ASP A 270 20.09 -13.29 6.97
CA ASP A 270 21.02 -14.37 6.61
C ASP A 270 20.36 -15.56 5.88
N ALA A 271 19.19 -16.00 6.38
CA ALA A 271 18.48 -17.15 5.81
C ALA A 271 17.96 -16.82 4.40
N GLY A 272 17.57 -15.57 4.18
CA GLY A 272 17.14 -15.10 2.88
C GLY A 272 18.26 -15.00 1.87
N VAL A 273 19.42 -14.46 2.26
CA VAL A 273 20.61 -14.43 1.36
C VAL A 273 21.00 -15.85 0.96
N ARG A 274 21.03 -16.78 1.91
CA ARG A 274 21.34 -18.19 1.63
C ARG A 274 20.32 -18.82 0.69
N ALA A 275 19.03 -18.71 0.99
CA ALA A 275 17.96 -19.26 0.14
C ALA A 275 17.99 -18.65 -1.28
N TRP A 276 18.30 -17.35 -1.40
CA TRP A 276 18.46 -16.65 -2.68
C TRP A 276 19.54 -17.28 -3.55
N LEU A 277 20.73 -17.47 -2.98
CA LEU A 277 21.89 -18.04 -3.65
C LEU A 277 21.72 -19.53 -3.95
N ASP A 278 21.15 -20.31 -3.02
CA ASP A 278 20.88 -21.74 -3.21
C ASP A 278 19.88 -21.99 -4.35
N ALA A 279 18.95 -21.04 -4.56
CA ALA A 279 18.05 -21.04 -5.70
C ALA A 279 18.70 -20.44 -6.98
N GLY A 280 20.00 -20.16 -7.00
CA GLY A 280 20.72 -19.67 -8.18
C GLY A 280 20.29 -18.29 -8.65
N PHE A 281 19.69 -17.49 -7.76
CA PHE A 281 19.45 -16.07 -8.04
C PHE A 281 20.71 -15.26 -7.76
N GLY A 282 20.96 -14.29 -8.63
CA GLY A 282 22.02 -13.29 -8.46
C GLY A 282 21.43 -11.97 -7.98
N PHE A 283 22.32 -11.00 -7.84
CA PHE A 283 21.97 -9.62 -7.58
C PHE A 283 22.29 -8.80 -8.82
N ALA A 284 21.38 -7.90 -9.20
CA ALA A 284 21.63 -6.99 -10.29
C ALA A 284 22.89 -6.17 -10.00
N ALA A 285 23.60 -5.77 -11.05
CA ALA A 285 24.81 -4.95 -10.93
C ALA A 285 24.50 -3.48 -10.57
N ASP A 286 23.23 -3.12 -10.38
CA ASP A 286 22.90 -1.86 -9.73
C ASP A 286 23.44 -1.85 -8.30
N ARG A 287 23.67 -0.67 -7.73
CA ARG A 287 24.25 -0.60 -6.37
C ARG A 287 23.24 -1.03 -5.30
N ASP A 288 21.94 -1.02 -5.61
CA ASP A 288 20.88 -1.17 -4.62
C ASP A 288 20.68 -2.62 -4.16
N GLN A 289 20.71 -3.60 -5.06
CA GLN A 289 20.58 -5.01 -4.67
C GLN A 289 21.78 -5.55 -3.90
N PRO A 290 23.05 -5.30 -4.31
CA PRO A 290 24.23 -5.68 -3.53
C PRO A 290 24.27 -5.02 -2.16
N VAL A 291 23.92 -3.73 -2.06
CA VAL A 291 23.81 -3.05 -0.76
C VAL A 291 22.73 -3.74 0.07
N SER A 292 21.55 -4.03 -0.48
CA SER A 292 20.47 -4.72 0.25
C SER A 292 20.89 -6.11 0.76
N ALA A 293 21.63 -6.88 -0.03
CA ALA A 293 22.23 -8.16 0.37
C ALA A 293 23.20 -8.00 1.54
N LEU A 294 24.12 -7.05 1.46
CA LEU A 294 25.10 -6.78 2.52
C LEU A 294 24.44 -6.29 3.81
N ARG A 295 23.35 -5.51 3.72
CA ARG A 295 22.56 -5.03 4.87
C ARG A 295 21.80 -6.15 5.58
N ALA A 296 21.46 -7.22 4.88
CA ALA A 296 20.69 -8.34 5.42
C ALA A 296 21.54 -9.30 6.26
N LEU A 297 22.86 -9.31 6.06
CA LEU A 297 23.78 -10.20 6.76
C LEU A 297 23.86 -9.87 8.26
N ARG A 298 23.86 -10.92 9.09
CA ARG A 298 24.06 -10.84 10.55
C ARG A 298 25.22 -11.69 11.05
N ARG A 299 25.75 -12.61 10.23
CA ARG A 299 26.87 -13.49 10.58
C ARG A 299 27.99 -13.48 9.55
N ALA A 300 29.22 -13.63 10.02
CA ALA A 300 30.42 -13.71 9.17
C ALA A 300 30.39 -14.92 8.21
N ASP A 301 29.82 -16.06 8.62
CA ASP A 301 29.65 -17.22 7.74
C ASP A 301 28.78 -16.92 6.52
N SER A 302 27.70 -16.16 6.70
CA SER A 302 26.81 -15.75 5.61
C SER A 302 27.51 -14.82 4.63
N LEU A 303 28.36 -13.90 5.14
CA LEU A 303 29.20 -13.07 4.27
C LEU A 303 30.16 -13.92 3.45
N ARG A 304 30.84 -14.90 4.09
CA ARG A 304 31.76 -15.80 3.39
C ARG A 304 31.05 -16.61 2.30
N ALA A 305 29.85 -17.11 2.59
CA ALA A 305 29.02 -17.80 1.59
C ALA A 305 28.64 -16.89 0.42
N LEU A 306 28.22 -15.64 0.70
CA LEU A 306 27.89 -14.65 -0.34
C LEU A 306 29.10 -14.34 -1.24
N LEU A 307 30.26 -14.06 -0.64
CA LEU A 307 31.49 -13.77 -1.38
C LEU A 307 32.00 -14.96 -2.22
N ALA A 308 31.76 -16.19 -1.76
CA ALA A 308 32.11 -17.40 -2.49
C ALA A 308 31.15 -17.69 -3.65
N ALA A 309 29.86 -17.37 -3.48
CA ALA A 309 28.85 -17.57 -4.50
C ALA A 309 28.91 -16.52 -5.62
N ASP A 310 29.32 -15.29 -5.28
CA ASP A 310 29.38 -14.18 -6.23
C ASP A 310 30.62 -13.30 -6.01
N ALA A 311 31.63 -13.49 -6.87
CA ALA A 311 32.89 -12.77 -6.82
C ALA A 311 32.72 -11.25 -7.02
N GLN A 312 31.61 -10.79 -7.59
CA GLN A 312 31.33 -9.37 -7.77
C GLN A 312 31.25 -8.65 -6.43
N PHE A 313 30.75 -9.29 -5.37
CA PHE A 313 30.68 -8.67 -4.04
C PHE A 313 32.06 -8.35 -3.48
N ALA A 314 33.05 -9.23 -3.69
CA ALA A 314 34.42 -8.97 -3.25
C ALA A 314 35.08 -7.83 -4.03
N ALA A 315 34.72 -7.64 -5.30
CA ALA A 315 35.16 -6.48 -6.08
C ALA A 315 34.46 -5.20 -5.59
N LEU A 316 33.13 -5.22 -5.46
CA LEU A 316 32.34 -4.08 -5.00
C LEU A 316 32.78 -3.56 -3.63
N LEU A 317 33.05 -4.45 -2.65
CA LEU A 317 33.51 -4.05 -1.33
C LEU A 317 34.91 -3.40 -1.34
N ARG A 318 35.77 -3.74 -2.31
CA ARG A 318 37.15 -3.23 -2.40
C ARG A 318 37.27 -1.99 -3.27
N GLU A 319 36.51 -1.93 -4.35
CA GLU A 319 36.68 -0.98 -5.45
C GLU A 319 35.59 0.10 -5.47
N ASP A 320 34.36 -0.23 -5.04
CA ASP A 320 33.27 0.75 -4.97
C ASP A 320 33.18 1.33 -3.54
N GLU A 321 33.70 2.53 -3.37
CA GLU A 321 33.72 3.25 -2.09
C GLU A 321 32.32 3.38 -1.49
N TYR A 322 31.29 3.64 -2.32
CA TYR A 322 29.92 3.78 -1.84
C TYR A 322 29.38 2.46 -1.28
N VAL A 323 29.53 1.36 -2.00
CA VAL A 323 29.03 0.05 -1.53
C VAL A 323 29.79 -0.40 -0.29
N GLY A 324 31.12 -0.24 -0.28
CA GLY A 324 31.97 -0.55 0.88
C GLY A 324 31.60 0.26 2.13
N GLU A 325 31.35 1.56 1.99
CA GLU A 325 30.90 2.42 3.09
C GLU A 325 29.49 2.08 3.56
N GLN A 326 28.57 1.82 2.63
CA GLN A 326 27.18 1.50 2.96
C GLN A 326 27.06 0.16 3.67
N ALA A 327 27.92 -0.82 3.35
CA ALA A 327 27.96 -2.10 4.02
C ALA A 327 28.23 -1.93 5.52
N LEU A 328 29.26 -1.17 5.91
CA LEU A 328 29.57 -0.94 7.33
C LEU A 328 28.64 0.07 7.99
N SER A 329 28.20 1.12 7.27
CA SER A 329 27.29 2.13 7.81
C SER A 329 25.91 1.57 8.16
N ALA A 330 25.39 0.67 7.33
CA ALA A 330 24.11 0.03 7.61
C ALA A 330 24.16 -0.93 8.79
N GLN A 331 25.32 -1.56 9.03
CA GLN A 331 25.52 -2.33 10.26
C GLN A 331 25.54 -1.36 11.45
N ALA A 332 26.33 -0.29 11.42
CA ALA A 332 26.43 0.71 12.49
C ALA A 332 25.08 1.31 12.93
N ASP A 333 24.12 1.45 12.01
CA ASP A 333 22.78 1.94 12.32
C ASP A 333 21.98 1.01 13.25
N SER A 334 22.17 -0.31 13.14
CA SER A 334 21.39 -1.31 13.90
C SER A 334 22.20 -2.15 14.88
N LEU A 335 23.52 -1.99 14.94
CA LEU A 335 24.42 -2.82 15.76
C LEU A 335 24.15 -2.68 17.26
N SER A 336 23.93 -1.47 17.77
CA SER A 336 23.64 -1.26 19.21
C SER A 336 22.42 -2.06 19.65
N ASP A 337 21.31 -1.94 18.93
CA ASP A 337 20.06 -2.67 19.20
C ASP A 337 20.25 -4.18 19.01
N THR A 338 21.03 -4.59 18.01
CA THR A 338 21.36 -6.00 17.75
C THR A 338 22.15 -6.61 18.90
N LEU A 339 23.11 -5.88 19.46
CA LEU A 339 23.91 -6.32 20.61
C LEU A 339 23.05 -6.46 21.87
N ASP A 340 22.09 -5.58 22.07
CA ASP A 340 21.17 -5.62 23.22
C ASP A 340 20.16 -6.77 23.12
N ALA A 341 19.72 -7.10 21.91
CA ALA A 341 18.74 -8.17 21.67
C ALA A 341 19.34 -9.58 21.48
N SER A 342 20.67 -9.71 21.34
CA SER A 342 21.32 -10.96 20.96
C SER A 342 21.87 -11.75 22.15
N GLU A 343 21.63 -13.06 22.14
CA GLU A 343 22.30 -14.02 23.04
C GLU A 343 23.78 -14.24 22.67
N HIS A 344 24.18 -13.83 21.46
CA HIS A 344 25.50 -14.00 20.88
C HIS A 344 26.03 -12.68 20.30
N PRO A 345 26.39 -11.70 21.14
CA PRO A 345 26.85 -10.38 20.67
C PRO A 345 28.17 -10.46 19.88
N GLN A 346 28.96 -11.52 20.06
CA GLN A 346 30.19 -11.75 19.32
C GLN A 346 29.98 -11.88 17.80
N ASP A 347 28.84 -12.43 17.35
CA ASP A 347 28.55 -12.65 15.93
C ASP A 347 28.51 -11.32 15.16
N ALA A 348 27.99 -10.28 15.80
CA ALA A 348 27.93 -8.94 15.25
C ALA A 348 29.32 -8.31 15.09
N ALA A 349 30.21 -8.51 16.07
CA ALA A 349 31.60 -8.07 15.98
C ALA A 349 32.38 -8.81 14.89
N GLU A 350 32.19 -10.13 14.81
CA GLU A 350 32.81 -10.97 13.78
C GLU A 350 32.36 -10.58 12.37
N LEU A 351 31.08 -10.24 12.17
CA LEU A 351 30.59 -9.75 10.88
C LEU A 351 31.28 -8.43 10.49
N VAL A 352 31.39 -7.46 11.41
CA VAL A 352 32.03 -6.16 11.15
C VAL A 352 33.51 -6.34 10.80
N GLU A 353 34.21 -7.19 11.54
CA GLU A 353 35.61 -7.55 11.26
C GLU A 353 35.74 -8.25 9.90
N ALA A 354 34.86 -9.19 9.59
CA ALA A 354 34.88 -9.91 8.31
C ALA A 354 34.58 -8.97 7.12
N LEU A 355 33.64 -8.04 7.25
CA LEU A 355 33.37 -6.99 6.25
C LEU A 355 34.62 -6.13 6.02
N ARG A 356 35.31 -5.74 7.09
CA ARG A 356 36.56 -4.97 7.01
C ARG A 356 37.66 -5.75 6.28
N VAL A 357 37.84 -7.03 6.61
CA VAL A 357 38.81 -7.92 5.93
C VAL A 357 38.46 -8.11 4.45
N ALA A 358 37.17 -8.17 4.11
CA ALA A 358 36.70 -8.27 2.73
C ALA A 358 36.89 -6.99 1.90
N GLY A 359 37.30 -5.87 2.53
CA GLY A 359 37.63 -4.61 1.86
C GLY A 359 36.74 -3.43 2.24
N ALA A 360 35.64 -3.66 2.95
CA ALA A 360 34.72 -2.60 3.37
C ALA A 360 35.46 -1.55 4.21
N ARG A 361 35.09 -0.28 4.04
CA ARG A 361 35.71 0.84 4.74
C ARG A 361 34.65 1.64 5.49
N PRO A 362 34.88 2.01 6.76
CA PRO A 362 33.96 2.89 7.45
C PRO A 362 33.96 4.25 6.75
N ARG A 363 32.80 4.90 6.69
CA ARG A 363 32.69 6.27 6.22
C ARG A 363 33.43 7.20 7.18
N THR A 364 34.46 7.87 6.67
CA THR A 364 35.27 8.83 7.44
C THR A 364 34.98 10.29 7.09
N ILE A 365 34.26 10.55 5.99
CA ILE A 365 33.94 11.90 5.52
C ILE A 365 32.43 11.99 5.27
N GLY A 366 31.79 13.06 5.75
CA GLY A 366 30.35 13.29 5.60
C GLY A 366 29.73 13.91 6.85
N PRO A 367 28.42 14.19 6.84
CA PRO A 367 27.72 14.80 7.98
C PRO A 367 27.64 13.89 9.21
N THR A 368 27.79 12.57 9.02
CA THR A 368 27.89 11.59 10.12
C THR A 368 28.78 10.45 9.66
N THR A 369 29.88 10.23 10.36
CA THR A 369 30.80 9.11 10.12
C THR A 369 30.21 7.80 10.65
N THR A 370 30.69 6.65 10.16
CA THR A 370 30.23 5.34 10.65
C THR A 370 30.51 5.17 12.16
N CYS A 371 31.64 5.72 12.64
CA CYS A 371 31.98 5.75 14.05
C CYS A 371 30.98 6.58 14.88
N GLU A 372 30.70 7.80 14.45
CA GLU A 372 29.74 8.69 15.15
C GLU A 372 28.33 8.12 15.17
N LEU A 373 27.92 7.41 14.11
CA LEU A 373 26.62 6.74 14.04
C LEU A 373 26.52 5.66 15.12
N PHE A 374 27.51 4.78 15.21
CA PHE A 374 27.56 3.71 16.22
C PHE A 374 27.63 4.27 17.64
N ASP A 375 28.55 5.20 17.92
CA ASP A 375 28.69 5.84 19.23
C ASP A 375 27.44 6.67 19.61
N GLY A 376 26.74 7.24 18.62
CA GLY A 376 25.47 7.93 18.82
C GLY A 376 24.36 6.97 19.25
N ASN A 377 24.29 5.79 18.63
CA ASN A 377 23.32 4.75 18.98
C ASN A 377 23.60 4.14 20.34
N GLU A 378 24.87 3.82 20.67
CA GLU A 378 25.26 3.33 21.99
C GLU A 378 24.89 4.32 23.12
N ARG A 379 24.99 5.64 22.87
CA ARG A 379 24.59 6.67 23.85
C ARG A 379 23.08 6.80 24.03
N ARG A 380 22.28 6.41 23.04
CA ARG A 380 20.80 6.53 23.04
C ARG A 380 20.08 5.28 23.51
N ARG A 381 20.82 4.24 23.93
CA ARG A 381 20.25 3.00 24.45
C ARG A 381 19.28 3.27 25.59
N THR A 382 18.09 2.69 25.49
CA THR A 382 16.99 2.90 26.44
C THR A 382 17.03 1.95 27.63
N GLN A 383 17.64 0.77 27.49
CA GLN A 383 17.78 -0.25 28.55
C GLN A 383 19.15 -0.94 28.50
N PRO A 384 20.18 -0.36 29.13
CA PRO A 384 21.52 -0.93 29.07
C PRO A 384 21.64 -2.21 29.91
N HIS A 385 21.67 -3.35 29.26
CA HIS A 385 22.06 -4.64 29.85
C HIS A 385 23.48 -5.01 29.40
N ASP A 386 24.48 -4.45 30.07
CA ASP A 386 25.88 -4.65 29.69
C ASP A 386 26.45 -5.93 30.31
N THR A 387 26.33 -7.04 29.57
CA THR A 387 27.09 -8.27 29.85
C THR A 387 28.56 -8.10 29.43
N PRO A 388 29.50 -8.86 30.03
CA PRO A 388 30.91 -8.84 29.59
C PRO A 388 31.09 -9.17 28.11
N GLN A 389 30.28 -10.08 27.56
CA GLN A 389 30.34 -10.44 26.14
C GLN A 389 29.89 -9.29 25.25
N ARG A 390 28.82 -8.57 25.64
CA ARG A 390 28.35 -7.38 24.93
C ARG A 390 29.41 -6.28 24.92
N GLN A 391 30.01 -5.99 26.08
CA GLN A 391 31.07 -4.97 26.20
C GLN A 391 32.28 -5.33 25.33
N ALA A 392 32.71 -6.59 25.33
CA ALA A 392 33.79 -7.06 24.48
C ALA A 392 33.46 -6.88 22.98
N ALA A 393 32.23 -7.20 22.57
CA ALA A 393 31.78 -7.00 21.19
C ALA A 393 31.77 -5.51 20.79
N VAL A 394 31.28 -4.61 21.66
CA VAL A 394 31.31 -3.16 21.42
C VAL A 394 32.74 -2.66 21.19
N GLN A 395 33.71 -3.08 22.00
CA GLN A 395 35.10 -2.66 21.85
C GLN A 395 35.70 -3.12 20.53
N ARG A 396 35.42 -4.36 20.13
CA ARG A 396 35.84 -4.92 18.83
C ARG A 396 35.23 -4.15 17.65
N ILE A 397 33.92 -3.91 17.70
CA ILE A 397 33.21 -3.13 16.68
C ILE A 397 33.80 -1.72 16.58
N ARG A 398 34.00 -1.05 17.71
CA ARG A 398 34.57 0.31 17.76
C ARG A 398 35.97 0.35 17.16
N ALA A 399 36.82 -0.65 17.42
CA ALA A 399 38.16 -0.74 16.86
C ALA A 399 38.16 -0.81 15.32
N VAL A 400 37.11 -1.38 14.72
CA VAL A 400 36.94 -1.46 13.26
C VAL A 400 36.31 -0.18 12.68
N LEU A 401 35.25 0.33 13.31
CA LEU A 401 34.45 1.43 12.77
C LEU A 401 35.07 2.81 13.03
N CYS A 402 35.90 2.94 14.06
CA CYS A 402 36.55 4.18 14.48
C CYS A 402 38.07 4.10 14.24
N PRO A 403 38.54 4.15 12.99
CA PRO A 403 39.98 4.15 12.73
C PRO A 403 40.59 5.37 13.44
N ALA A 404 41.58 5.13 14.30
CA ALA A 404 42.38 6.20 14.88
C ALA A 404 42.89 7.08 13.74
N ALA A 405 42.71 8.40 13.82
CA ALA A 405 43.10 9.33 12.78
C ALA A 405 44.52 9.01 12.31
N THR A 406 44.64 8.36 11.16
CA THR A 406 45.93 8.01 10.58
C THR A 406 46.58 9.34 10.27
N LYS A 407 47.54 9.77 11.10
CA LYS A 407 48.32 10.97 10.81
C LYS A 407 48.80 10.82 9.36
N PRO A 408 48.52 11.78 8.47
CA PRO A 408 49.04 11.71 7.12
C PRO A 408 50.55 11.58 7.24
N GLN A 409 51.10 10.47 6.74
CA GLN A 409 52.55 10.33 6.62
C GLN A 409 52.99 11.48 5.73
N ALA A 410 53.61 12.49 6.35
CA ALA A 410 54.27 13.55 5.64
C ALA A 410 55.30 12.87 4.72
N THR A 411 54.99 12.81 3.43
CA THR A 411 55.95 12.52 2.39
C THR A 411 57.05 13.56 2.56
N LYS A 412 58.18 13.16 3.15
CA LYS A 412 59.40 13.96 3.11
C LYS A 412 59.76 14.11 1.63
N ARG A 413 59.29 15.20 1.01
CA ARG A 413 59.88 15.71 -0.22
C ARG A 413 61.35 15.98 0.13
N ALA A 414 62.22 15.10 -0.33
CA ALA A 414 63.65 15.34 -0.34
C ALA A 414 63.87 16.67 -1.07
N ALA A 415 64.33 17.68 -0.33
CA ALA A 415 64.83 18.91 -0.91
C ALA A 415 66.11 18.55 -1.67
N ALA A 416 65.99 18.40 -2.99
CA ALA A 416 67.15 18.43 -3.87
C ALA A 416 67.73 19.85 -3.81
N ALA A 417 68.83 19.99 -3.09
CA ALA A 417 69.69 21.15 -3.15
C ALA A 417 70.14 21.37 -4.60
N LYS A 418 69.63 22.43 -5.25
CA LYS A 418 70.27 23.02 -6.41
C LYS A 418 71.39 23.93 -5.91
N THR A 419 72.61 23.42 -5.96
CA THR A 419 73.82 24.23 -5.89
C THR A 419 73.88 25.12 -7.13
N LYS A 420 74.15 26.42 -6.91
CA LYS A 420 74.25 27.47 -7.91
C LYS A 420 75.46 27.26 -8.85
N GLN A 421 75.31 27.79 -10.07
CA GLN A 421 76.38 28.07 -11.04
C GLN A 421 77.49 28.92 -10.45
#